data_AF-A0A954LNN5-F1
#
_entry.id   AF-A0A954LNN5-F1
#
_cell.length_a   1.000
_cell.length_b   1.000
_cell.length_c   1.000
_cell.angle_alpha   90.00
_cell.angle_beta   90.00
_cell.angle_gamma   90.00
#
_symmetry.space_group_name_H-M   'P 1'
#
loop_
_entity.id
_entity.type
_entity.pdbx_description
1 polymer ?
#
loop_
_entity_poly.entity_id
_entity_poly.type
_entity_poly.pdbx_seq_one_letter_code
_entity_poly.pdbx_strand_id
1 'polypeptide(L)'
;MTDSRQELRLTGCAPTPMAAYLKALGVLRLVADPGNPQSDPQATACWQQDNFVLRSRLREEELISWFLNDYQPSAIVDPWNGGSGFYPKDNQDAIRAITNGNAVRFRVYREAIQACRDVLDRLNIQSKVAPQTKPILLEVCRNSLPDEALDWLDAAFLLTEDGPKYPPLLGTGGNDGRLDFPNNFMQRLCELFDPETGQANNTAESLLREALFEEPTNDLHSNGAVGQF
;
A
#
# COMPACT_ATOMS: atom_id res chain seq x y z
N MET A 1 32.70 -1.43 -15.24
CA MET A 1 31.62 -2.15 -15.94
C MET A 1 30.54 -1.12 -16.22
N THR A 2 30.19 -0.91 -17.48
CA THR A 2 29.12 0.05 -17.85
C THR A 2 27.81 -0.47 -17.29
N ASP A 3 27.25 0.30 -16.36
CA ASP A 3 25.95 0.07 -15.74
C ASP A 3 24.85 0.34 -16.78
N SER A 4 24.58 -0.64 -17.65
CA SER A 4 23.62 -0.46 -18.75
C SER A 4 22.19 -0.68 -18.25
N ARG A 5 21.68 0.28 -17.46
CA ARG A 5 20.25 0.38 -17.17
C ARG A 5 19.48 0.55 -18.48
N GLN A 6 18.36 -0.15 -18.58
CA GLN A 6 17.46 -0.14 -19.73
C GLN A 6 16.24 0.72 -19.43
N GLU A 7 15.56 1.15 -20.48
CA GLU A 7 14.30 1.88 -20.38
C GLU A 7 13.13 0.91 -20.58
N LEU A 8 12.28 0.80 -19.56
CA LEU A 8 11.01 0.09 -19.60
C LEU A 8 9.88 1.10 -19.77
N ARG A 9 9.03 0.89 -20.77
CA ARG A 9 7.85 1.72 -21.00
C ARG A 9 6.66 1.07 -20.30
N LEU A 10 6.22 1.67 -19.19
CA LEU A 10 5.03 1.24 -18.46
C LEU A 10 3.82 2.01 -19.01
N THR A 11 3.23 1.50 -20.08
CA THR A 11 2.08 2.12 -20.78
C THR A 11 0.87 2.27 -19.87
N GLY A 12 0.68 1.40 -18.88
CA GLY A 12 -0.42 1.49 -17.91
C GLY A 12 -0.24 2.60 -16.87
N CYS A 13 0.89 3.30 -16.88
CA CYS A 13 1.29 4.29 -15.87
C CYS A 13 1.23 5.73 -16.42
N ALA A 14 0.13 6.10 -17.06
CA ALA A 14 -0.08 7.44 -17.61
C ALA A 14 0.00 8.57 -16.56
N PRO A 15 0.36 9.82 -16.93
CA PRO A 15 0.42 10.95 -16.00
C PRO A 15 -0.97 11.41 -15.53
N THR A 16 -2.03 10.98 -16.23
CA THR A 16 -3.43 11.20 -15.86
C THR A 16 -4.24 9.94 -16.15
N PRO A 17 -5.26 9.59 -15.34
CA PRO A 17 -5.74 10.31 -14.15
C PRO A 17 -4.80 10.17 -12.94
N MET A 18 -5.10 10.86 -11.83
CA MET A 18 -4.27 10.88 -10.62
C MET A 18 -3.94 9.48 -10.08
N ALA A 19 -4.86 8.51 -10.20
CA ALA A 19 -4.60 7.13 -9.79
C ALA A 19 -3.47 6.48 -10.62
N ALA A 20 -3.42 6.72 -11.93
CA ALA A 20 -2.33 6.24 -12.79
C ALA A 20 -1.00 6.93 -12.45
N TYR A 21 -1.03 8.23 -12.15
CA TYR A 21 0.13 8.98 -11.69
C TYR A 21 0.71 8.42 -10.38
N LEU A 22 -0.15 8.18 -9.38
CA LEU A 22 0.26 7.63 -8.09
C LEU A 22 0.76 6.19 -8.21
N LYS A 23 0.13 5.37 -9.07
CA LYS A 23 0.62 4.03 -9.40
C LYS A 23 2.05 4.09 -9.95
N ALA A 24 2.31 4.97 -10.91
CA ALA A 24 3.64 5.15 -11.51
C ALA A 24 4.71 5.52 -10.46
N LEU A 25 4.39 6.48 -9.58
CA LEU A 25 5.27 6.86 -8.48
C LEU A 25 5.47 5.72 -7.47
N GLY A 26 4.41 4.96 -7.18
CA GLY A 26 4.48 3.76 -6.34
C GLY A 26 5.42 2.71 -6.91
N VAL A 27 5.36 2.47 -8.23
CA VAL A 27 6.30 1.56 -8.92
C VAL A 27 7.73 2.04 -8.77
N LEU A 28 8.02 3.31 -9.04
CA LEU A 28 9.37 3.84 -8.87
C LEU A 28 9.85 3.73 -7.42
N ARG A 29 9.03 4.10 -6.44
CA ARG A 29 9.36 4.00 -5.01
C ARG A 29 9.73 2.57 -4.62
N LEU A 30 8.94 1.60 -5.08
CA LEU A 30 9.14 0.19 -4.78
C LEU A 30 10.37 -0.41 -5.48
N VAL A 31 10.56 -0.10 -6.76
CA VAL A 31 11.72 -0.57 -7.54
C VAL A 31 13.02 0.09 -7.08
N ALA A 32 12.96 1.30 -6.52
CA ALA A 32 14.13 2.00 -6.00
C ALA A 32 14.41 1.76 -4.51
N ASP A 33 13.63 0.91 -3.84
CA ASP A 33 13.76 0.67 -2.40
C ASP A 33 15.06 -0.07 -2.06
N PRO A 34 16.04 0.55 -1.36
CA PRO A 34 17.29 -0.09 -1.00
C PRO A 34 17.14 -1.26 -0.01
N GLY A 35 15.99 -1.39 0.66
CA GLY A 35 15.69 -2.49 1.58
C GLY A 35 15.43 -3.83 0.89
N ASN A 36 15.17 -3.85 -0.43
CA ASN A 36 14.90 -5.07 -1.18
C ASN A 36 16.12 -5.46 -2.05
N PRO A 37 16.75 -6.64 -1.84
CA PRO A 37 17.92 -7.06 -2.62
C PRO A 37 17.71 -7.17 -4.14
N GLN A 38 16.46 -7.35 -4.57
CA GLN A 38 16.10 -7.46 -5.99
C GLN A 38 15.72 -6.12 -6.62
N SER A 39 15.77 -5.01 -5.87
CA SER A 39 15.49 -3.65 -6.35
C SER A 39 16.68 -3.02 -7.10
N ASP A 40 16.48 -1.85 -7.70
CA ASP A 40 17.53 -0.99 -8.24
C ASP A 40 17.49 0.38 -7.56
N PRO A 41 18.30 0.62 -6.51
CA PRO A 41 18.32 1.90 -5.79
C PRO A 41 18.71 3.12 -6.61
N GLN A 42 19.22 2.91 -7.83
CA GLN A 42 19.55 3.97 -8.77
C GLN A 42 18.51 4.08 -9.92
N ALA A 43 17.38 3.39 -9.78
CA ALA A 43 16.27 3.52 -10.73
C ALA A 43 15.79 4.97 -10.77
N THR A 44 15.53 5.44 -11.98
CA THR A 44 14.97 6.77 -12.22
C THR A 44 13.80 6.62 -13.18
N ALA A 45 12.90 7.59 -13.21
CA ALA A 45 11.80 7.55 -14.17
C ALA A 45 11.40 8.95 -14.61
N CYS A 46 10.78 9.01 -15.79
CA CYS A 46 10.16 10.22 -16.31
C CYS A 46 8.97 9.86 -17.19
N TRP A 47 8.04 10.79 -17.39
CA TRP A 47 7.02 10.62 -18.40
C TRP A 47 7.53 11.09 -19.76
N GLN A 48 7.35 10.27 -20.79
CA GLN A 48 7.62 10.61 -22.19
C GLN A 48 6.42 10.16 -23.03
N GLN A 49 5.82 11.08 -23.78
CA GLN A 49 4.65 10.80 -24.64
C GLN A 49 3.55 10.04 -23.87
N ASP A 50 3.16 10.56 -22.70
CA ASP A 50 2.17 9.99 -21.78
C ASP A 50 2.49 8.60 -21.20
N ASN A 51 3.69 8.06 -21.44
CA ASN A 51 4.13 6.79 -20.88
C ASN A 51 5.13 7.02 -19.75
N PHE A 52 5.03 6.25 -18.66
CA PHE A 52 6.06 6.26 -17.62
C PHE A 52 7.25 5.42 -18.07
N VAL A 53 8.37 6.08 -18.30
CA VAL A 53 9.63 5.44 -18.72
C VAL A 53 10.48 5.22 -17.46
N LEU A 54 10.53 3.98 -17.01
CA LEU A 54 11.36 3.52 -15.90
C LEU A 54 12.74 3.12 -16.43
N ARG A 55 13.79 3.79 -15.97
CA ARG A 55 15.18 3.43 -16.23
C ARG A 55 15.73 2.61 -15.08
N SER A 56 15.96 1.32 -15.29
CA SER A 56 16.36 0.35 -14.24
C SER A 56 17.26 -0.74 -14.80
N ARG A 57 17.96 -1.47 -13.91
CA ARG A 57 18.66 -2.73 -14.25
C ARG A 57 17.70 -3.88 -14.54
N LEU A 58 16.46 -3.80 -14.06
CA LEU A 58 15.43 -4.83 -14.25
C LEU A 58 14.90 -4.76 -15.69
N ARG A 59 14.71 -5.93 -16.30
CA ARG A 59 13.93 -6.10 -17.53
C ARG A 59 12.46 -6.34 -17.17
N GLU A 60 11.59 -6.27 -18.18
CA GLU A 60 10.15 -6.45 -18.03
C GLU A 60 9.78 -7.72 -17.24
N GLU A 61 10.26 -8.89 -17.66
CA GLU A 61 10.00 -10.17 -16.97
C GLU A 61 10.57 -10.22 -15.56
N GLU A 62 11.68 -9.52 -15.30
CA GLU A 62 12.29 -9.44 -13.98
C GLU A 62 11.46 -8.52 -13.05
N LEU A 63 10.90 -7.44 -13.60
CA LEU A 63 9.98 -6.55 -12.89
C LEU A 63 8.67 -7.27 -12.53
N ILE A 64 8.09 -8.01 -13.49
CA ILE A 64 6.88 -8.82 -13.26
C ILE A 64 7.14 -9.87 -12.18
N SER A 65 8.21 -10.66 -12.34
CA SER A 65 8.59 -11.69 -11.36
C SER A 65 8.81 -11.11 -9.97
N TRP A 66 9.45 -9.93 -9.88
CA TRP A 66 9.68 -9.24 -8.62
C TRP A 66 8.38 -8.87 -7.90
N PHE A 67 7.41 -8.27 -8.61
CA PHE A 67 6.12 -7.92 -8.02
C PHE A 67 5.32 -9.14 -7.57
N LEU A 68 5.41 -10.25 -8.31
CA LEU A 68 4.71 -11.48 -7.96
C LEU A 68 5.35 -12.20 -6.77
N ASN A 69 6.67 -12.21 -6.65
CA ASN A 69 7.39 -13.09 -5.73
C ASN A 69 8.07 -12.37 -4.56
N ASP A 70 8.63 -11.18 -4.79
CA ASP A 70 9.50 -10.49 -3.84
C ASP A 70 8.88 -9.23 -3.23
N TYR A 71 7.81 -8.69 -3.84
CA TYR A 71 7.11 -7.51 -3.34
C TYR A 71 6.57 -7.71 -1.92
N GLN A 72 6.94 -6.78 -1.04
CA GLN A 72 6.41 -6.66 0.31
C GLN A 72 5.52 -5.41 0.38
N PRO A 73 4.23 -5.55 0.70
CA PRO A 73 3.34 -4.41 0.81
C PRO A 73 3.72 -3.49 1.97
N SER A 74 3.62 -2.18 1.73
CA SER A 74 3.71 -1.19 2.80
C SER A 74 2.61 -1.42 3.83
N ALA A 75 2.96 -1.32 5.11
CA ALA A 75 2.02 -1.44 6.22
C ALA A 75 1.15 -0.19 6.37
N ILE A 76 0.20 -0.04 5.46
CA ILE A 76 -0.77 1.06 5.42
C ILE A 76 -1.89 0.75 6.42
N VAL A 77 -1.94 1.45 7.55
CA VAL A 77 -2.93 1.22 8.63
C VAL A 77 -3.46 2.55 9.18
N ASP A 78 -4.72 2.57 9.61
CA ASP A 78 -5.33 3.77 10.20
C ASP A 78 -6.28 3.43 11.36
N PRO A 79 -5.77 2.92 12.49
CA PRO A 79 -6.61 2.57 13.65
C PRO A 79 -7.43 3.75 14.18
N TRP A 80 -7.15 4.98 13.77
CA TRP A 80 -7.90 6.18 14.14
C TRP A 80 -9.17 6.44 13.29
N ASN A 81 -9.44 5.66 12.25
CA ASN A 81 -10.63 5.76 11.41
C ASN A 81 -11.58 4.58 11.64
N GLY A 82 -12.89 4.83 11.47
CA GLY A 82 -13.88 3.76 11.42
C GLY A 82 -13.95 3.18 10.01
N GLY A 83 -14.12 1.86 9.89
CA GLY A 83 -13.97 1.14 8.61
C GLY A 83 -12.58 0.56 8.37
N SER A 84 -11.60 0.89 9.22
CA SER A 84 -10.19 0.50 9.12
C SER A 84 -9.92 -0.98 9.32
N GLY A 85 -10.89 -1.72 9.87
CA GLY A 85 -10.77 -3.16 10.18
C GLY A 85 -10.41 -3.41 11.65
N PHE A 86 -10.10 -2.38 12.43
CA PHE A 86 -9.75 -2.53 13.85
C PHE A 86 -10.97 -2.66 14.77
N TYR A 87 -12.16 -2.22 14.34
CA TYR A 87 -13.34 -2.16 15.21
C TYR A 87 -14.39 -3.24 14.91
N PRO A 88 -15.24 -3.61 15.89
CA PRO A 88 -16.22 -4.69 15.71
C PRO A 88 -17.25 -4.50 14.58
N LYS A 89 -17.46 -3.26 14.11
CA LYS A 89 -18.38 -2.93 13.02
C LYS A 89 -17.70 -2.86 11.65
N ASP A 90 -16.39 -2.99 11.60
CA ASP A 90 -15.63 -2.91 10.37
C ASP A 90 -15.64 -4.27 9.66
N ASN A 91 -15.36 -4.28 8.36
CA ASN A 91 -14.97 -5.53 7.69
C ASN A 91 -13.58 -5.92 8.22
N GLN A 92 -13.50 -7.06 8.90
CA GLN A 92 -12.26 -7.55 9.52
C GLN A 92 -11.65 -8.76 8.80
N ASP A 93 -12.18 -9.16 7.64
CA ASP A 93 -11.78 -10.41 6.99
C ASP A 93 -10.31 -10.36 6.56
N ALA A 94 -9.91 -9.29 5.85
CA ALA A 94 -8.55 -9.14 5.36
C ALA A 94 -7.52 -8.93 6.49
N ILE A 95 -7.81 -8.04 7.44
CA ILE A 95 -6.91 -7.81 8.59
C ILE A 95 -6.72 -9.10 9.40
N ARG A 96 -7.77 -9.92 9.59
CA ARG A 96 -7.67 -11.22 10.26
C ARG A 96 -6.86 -12.22 9.44
N ALA A 97 -7.10 -12.30 8.14
CA ALA A 97 -6.37 -13.20 7.24
C ALA A 97 -4.86 -12.88 7.25
N ILE A 98 -4.50 -11.60 7.15
CA ILE A 98 -3.11 -11.13 7.25
C ILE A 98 -2.50 -11.48 8.61
N THR A 99 -3.21 -11.23 9.72
CA THR A 99 -2.66 -11.52 11.07
C THR A 99 -2.53 -12.99 11.40
N ASN A 100 -3.40 -13.83 10.85
CA ASN A 100 -3.39 -15.28 11.10
C ASN A 100 -2.46 -16.04 10.14
N GLY A 101 -2.10 -15.42 9.01
CA GLY A 101 -1.25 -16.03 8.00
C GLY A 101 0.25 -15.92 8.31
N ASN A 102 1.04 -16.80 7.71
CA ASN A 102 2.48 -16.91 7.93
C ASN A 102 3.37 -16.31 6.83
N ALA A 103 2.80 -15.76 5.76
CA ALA A 103 3.58 -15.30 4.62
C ALA A 103 4.59 -14.20 5.03
N VAL A 104 5.83 -14.33 4.56
CA VAL A 104 6.92 -13.41 4.91
C VAL A 104 6.65 -11.99 4.42
N ARG A 105 6.05 -11.83 3.23
CA ARG A 105 5.72 -10.52 2.65
C ARG A 105 4.82 -9.66 3.54
N PHE A 106 4.00 -10.28 4.39
CA PHE A 106 3.09 -9.58 5.31
C PHE A 106 3.68 -9.38 6.71
N ARG A 107 4.96 -9.68 6.96
CA ARG A 107 5.59 -9.59 8.29
C ARG A 107 5.43 -8.19 8.91
N VAL A 108 5.89 -7.16 8.21
CA VAL A 108 5.81 -5.75 8.68
C VAL A 108 4.35 -5.34 8.89
N TYR A 109 3.45 -5.83 8.04
CA TYR A 109 2.02 -5.58 8.16
C TYR A 109 1.45 -6.17 9.46
N ARG A 110 1.82 -7.42 9.81
CA ARG A 110 1.42 -8.06 11.07
C ARG A 110 1.97 -7.31 12.28
N GLU A 111 3.24 -6.90 12.23
CA GLU A 111 3.89 -6.11 13.29
C GLU A 111 3.18 -4.77 13.51
N ALA A 112 2.88 -4.04 12.42
CA ALA A 112 2.13 -2.78 12.49
C ALA A 112 0.70 -2.97 13.03
N ILE A 113 -0.03 -4.00 12.58
CA ILE A 113 -1.37 -4.31 13.11
C ILE A 113 -1.31 -4.63 14.60
N GLN A 114 -0.33 -5.43 15.04
CA GLN A 114 -0.19 -5.77 16.45
C GLN A 114 0.14 -4.53 17.29
N ALA A 115 1.08 -3.69 16.84
CA ALA A 115 1.39 -2.42 17.50
C ALA A 115 0.15 -1.51 17.61
N CYS A 116 -0.65 -1.42 16.54
CA CYS A 116 -1.93 -0.70 16.58
C CYS A 116 -2.89 -1.26 17.64
N ARG A 117 -3.03 -2.59 17.73
CA ARG A 117 -3.88 -3.24 18.75
C ARG A 117 -3.38 -2.92 20.17
N ASP A 118 -2.08 -3.04 20.41
CA ASP A 118 -1.47 -2.73 21.71
C ASP A 118 -1.68 -1.25 22.10
N VAL A 119 -1.60 -0.34 21.12
CA VAL A 119 -1.88 1.09 21.33
C VAL A 119 -3.36 1.32 21.67
N LEU A 120 -4.28 0.71 20.93
CA LEU A 120 -5.72 0.83 21.19
C LEU A 120 -6.09 0.30 22.57
N ASP A 121 -5.53 -0.84 22.97
CA ASP A 121 -5.72 -1.44 24.29
C ASP A 121 -5.14 -0.54 25.40
N ARG A 122 -3.92 -0.02 25.22
CA ARG A 122 -3.29 0.92 26.17
C ARG A 122 -4.14 2.17 26.39
N LEU A 123 -4.82 2.66 25.35
CA LEU A 123 -5.68 3.84 25.42
C LEU A 123 -7.14 3.51 25.75
N ASN A 124 -7.47 2.24 25.98
CA ASN A 124 -8.83 1.73 26.23
C ASN A 124 -9.83 2.13 25.12
N ILE A 125 -9.41 2.09 23.86
CA ILE A 125 -10.24 2.43 22.70
C ILE A 125 -10.80 1.15 22.09
N GLN A 126 -12.10 0.93 22.24
CA GLN A 126 -12.80 -0.29 21.76
C GLN A 126 -13.73 -0.03 20.56
N SER A 127 -13.91 1.23 20.19
CA SER A 127 -14.82 1.64 19.11
C SER A 127 -14.39 2.99 18.55
N LYS A 128 -15.24 3.58 17.70
CA LYS A 128 -15.01 4.88 17.05
C LYS A 128 -14.29 5.87 17.97
N VAL A 129 -13.11 6.30 17.52
CA VAL A 129 -12.25 7.21 18.27
C VAL A 129 -12.93 8.56 18.47
N ALA A 130 -12.95 9.03 19.71
CA ALA A 130 -13.49 10.34 20.05
C ALA A 130 -12.56 11.45 19.51
N PRO A 131 -13.09 12.59 19.02
CA PRO A 131 -12.28 13.65 18.40
C PRO A 131 -11.13 14.16 19.28
N GLN A 132 -11.33 14.26 20.58
CA GLN A 132 -10.33 14.68 21.57
C GLN A 132 -9.24 13.63 21.84
N THR A 133 -9.55 12.35 21.60
CA THR A 133 -8.61 11.23 21.79
C THR A 133 -7.80 10.97 20.53
N LYS A 134 -8.31 11.34 19.35
CA LYS A 134 -7.66 11.09 18.06
C LYS A 134 -6.23 11.65 17.99
N PRO A 135 -5.92 12.90 18.41
CA PRO A 135 -4.55 13.40 18.43
C PRO A 135 -3.59 12.56 19.27
N ILE A 136 -4.04 12.12 20.46
CA ILE A 136 -3.26 11.27 21.36
C ILE A 136 -3.00 9.92 20.69
N LEU A 137 -4.01 9.32 20.08
CA LEU A 137 -3.86 8.07 19.35
C LEU A 137 -2.83 8.18 18.22
N LEU A 138 -2.88 9.26 17.41
CA LEU A 138 -1.94 9.48 16.31
C LEU A 138 -0.49 9.59 16.80
N GLU A 139 -0.25 10.36 17.87
CA GLU A 139 1.06 10.51 18.48
C GLU A 139 1.59 9.18 19.03
N VAL A 140 0.74 8.47 19.76
CA VAL A 140 1.10 7.21 20.39
C VAL A 140 1.35 6.12 19.33
N CYS A 141 0.56 6.08 18.24
CA CYS A 141 0.82 5.23 17.09
C CYS A 141 2.19 5.56 16.47
N ARG A 142 2.47 6.83 16.20
CA ARG A 142 3.78 7.24 15.64
C ARG A 142 4.97 6.78 16.48
N ASN A 143 4.82 6.80 17.81
CA ASN A 143 5.86 6.38 18.74
C ASN A 143 5.96 4.86 18.96
N SER A 144 5.01 4.07 18.44
CA SER A 144 4.91 2.63 18.75
C SER A 144 4.95 1.72 17.53
N LEU A 145 4.63 2.24 16.35
CA LEU A 145 4.65 1.46 15.10
C LEU A 145 6.09 1.23 14.61
N PRO A 146 6.33 0.16 13.83
CA PRO A 146 7.63 -0.08 13.20
C PRO A 146 8.09 1.10 12.33
N ASP A 147 9.40 1.28 12.20
CA ASP A 147 10.00 2.37 11.41
C ASP A 147 9.52 2.32 9.95
N GLU A 148 9.33 1.12 9.40
CA GLU A 148 8.83 0.91 8.03
C GLU A 148 7.39 1.40 7.80
N ALA A 149 6.62 1.65 8.87
CA ALA A 149 5.28 2.22 8.78
C ALA A 149 5.30 3.77 8.85
N LEU A 150 6.42 4.40 9.21
CA LEU A 150 6.49 5.85 9.41
C LEU A 150 6.24 6.63 8.11
N ASP A 151 6.72 6.14 6.96
CA ASP A 151 6.46 6.75 5.66
C ASP A 151 4.95 6.87 5.38
N TRP A 152 4.17 5.88 5.80
CA TRP A 152 2.72 5.94 5.68
C TRP A 152 2.11 6.96 6.65
N LEU A 153 2.56 7.00 7.90
CA LEU A 153 2.06 7.98 8.87
C LEU A 153 2.34 9.41 8.43
N ASP A 154 3.55 9.67 7.92
CA ASP A 154 3.98 10.96 7.37
C ASP A 154 3.19 11.37 6.12
N ALA A 155 2.77 10.39 5.31
CA ALA A 155 1.84 10.63 4.21
C ALA A 155 0.42 10.91 4.71
N ALA A 156 -0.05 10.21 5.75
CA ALA A 156 -1.44 10.27 6.21
C ALA A 156 -1.75 11.52 7.05
N PHE A 157 -0.82 11.99 7.89
CA PHE A 157 -1.05 13.14 8.76
C PHE A 157 0.25 13.83 9.19
N LEU A 158 0.11 15.10 9.59
CA LEU A 158 1.15 15.92 10.21
C LEU A 158 0.72 16.29 11.63
N LEU A 159 1.61 16.08 12.60
CA LEU A 159 1.38 16.53 13.98
C LEU A 159 1.93 17.96 14.14
N THR A 160 1.06 18.90 14.50
CA THR A 160 1.41 20.32 14.71
C THR A 160 0.99 20.79 16.09
N GLU A 161 1.43 21.97 16.52
CA GLU A 161 0.98 22.59 17.79
C GLU A 161 -0.54 22.80 17.81
N ASP A 162 -1.15 23.06 16.65
CA ASP A 162 -2.60 23.22 16.47
C ASP A 162 -3.35 21.88 16.26
N GLY A 163 -2.73 20.76 16.62
CA GLY A 163 -3.25 19.41 16.43
C GLY A 163 -2.94 18.81 15.05
N PRO A 164 -3.55 17.65 14.72
CA PRO A 164 -3.24 16.94 13.47
C PRO A 164 -3.78 17.69 12.24
N LYS A 165 -2.96 17.76 11.20
CA LYS A 165 -3.35 18.21 9.85
C LYS A 165 -3.28 17.02 8.90
N TYR A 166 -4.15 16.99 7.91
CA TYR A 166 -4.27 15.87 6.97
C TYR A 166 -4.07 16.36 5.54
N PRO A 167 -3.23 15.69 4.74
CA PRO A 167 -3.11 16.02 3.32
C PRO A 167 -4.44 15.83 2.58
N PRO A 168 -4.80 16.72 1.64
CA PRO A 168 -6.11 16.69 0.98
C PRO A 168 -6.46 15.35 0.31
N LEU A 169 -5.45 14.61 -0.17
CA LEU A 169 -5.63 13.32 -0.85
C LEU A 169 -6.06 12.18 0.07
N LEU A 170 -5.83 12.29 1.37
CA LEU A 170 -6.08 11.22 2.34
C LEU A 170 -7.12 11.62 3.39
N GLY A 171 -7.94 12.63 3.08
CA GLY A 171 -9.08 13.04 3.89
C GLY A 171 -8.72 13.33 5.34
N THR A 172 -9.09 12.41 6.23
CA THR A 172 -8.82 12.48 7.68
C THR A 172 -7.77 11.47 8.15
N GLY A 173 -6.80 11.21 7.27
CA GLY A 173 -5.64 10.34 7.49
C GLY A 173 -5.90 8.90 7.06
N GLY A 174 -6.17 8.68 5.77
CA GLY A 174 -6.33 7.33 5.21
C GLY A 174 -7.66 7.08 4.51
N ASN A 175 -8.48 8.10 4.28
CA ASN A 175 -9.81 7.91 3.67
C ASN A 175 -10.16 8.97 2.63
N ASP A 176 -11.07 8.61 1.72
CA ASP A 176 -11.79 9.54 0.84
C ASP A 176 -13.30 9.38 1.07
N GLY A 177 -13.85 10.27 1.91
CA GLY A 177 -15.24 10.18 2.35
C GLY A 177 -15.54 8.89 3.12
N ARG A 178 -16.25 7.95 2.50
CA ARG A 178 -16.55 6.62 3.06
C ARG A 178 -15.59 5.52 2.60
N LEU A 179 -14.72 5.82 1.63
CA LEU A 179 -13.72 4.89 1.14
C LEU A 179 -12.53 4.89 2.10
N ASP A 180 -12.24 3.73 2.68
CA ASP A 180 -11.12 3.52 3.60
C ASP A 180 -9.94 2.90 2.83
N PHE A 181 -8.86 3.65 2.60
CA PHE A 181 -7.75 3.14 1.79
C PHE A 181 -7.05 1.94 2.45
N PRO A 182 -6.70 1.97 3.76
CA PRO A 182 -6.01 0.86 4.40
C PRO A 182 -6.76 -0.47 4.34
N ASN A 183 -8.05 -0.49 4.68
CA ASN A 183 -8.81 -1.74 4.67
C ASN A 183 -9.12 -2.23 3.26
N ASN A 184 -9.37 -1.33 2.29
CA ASN A 184 -9.51 -1.74 0.89
C ASN A 184 -8.19 -2.30 0.35
N PHE A 185 -7.06 -1.70 0.71
CA PHE A 185 -5.74 -2.19 0.31
C PHE A 185 -5.45 -3.58 0.88
N MET A 186 -5.75 -3.83 2.17
CA MET A 186 -5.64 -5.18 2.75
C MET A 186 -6.50 -6.21 1.99
N GLN A 187 -7.73 -5.85 1.63
CA GLN A 187 -8.62 -6.74 0.87
C GLN A 187 -8.03 -7.09 -0.50
N ARG A 188 -7.58 -6.09 -1.27
CA ARG A 188 -6.91 -6.31 -2.57
C ARG A 188 -5.64 -7.16 -2.42
N LEU A 189 -4.87 -6.96 -1.34
CA LEU A 189 -3.68 -7.79 -1.08
C LEU A 189 -4.05 -9.26 -0.84
N CYS A 190 -5.13 -9.55 -0.10
CA CYS A 190 -5.61 -10.92 0.09
C CYS A 190 -6.24 -11.53 -1.17
N GLU A 191 -6.74 -10.70 -2.09
CA GLU A 191 -7.21 -11.15 -3.41
C GLU A 191 -6.06 -11.44 -4.38
N LEU A 192 -4.90 -10.80 -4.21
CA LEU A 192 -3.71 -10.99 -5.05
C LEU A 192 -2.75 -12.05 -4.51
N PHE A 193 -2.64 -12.18 -3.19
CA PHE A 193 -1.68 -13.05 -2.52
C PHE A 193 -2.34 -13.87 -1.42
N ASP A 194 -1.96 -15.14 -1.31
CA ASP A 194 -2.33 -15.98 -0.17
C ASP A 194 -1.63 -15.48 1.11
N PRO A 195 -2.37 -15.07 2.16
CA PRO A 195 -1.77 -14.61 3.42
C PRO A 195 -0.99 -15.68 4.17
N GLU A 196 -1.24 -16.97 3.91
CA GLU A 196 -0.55 -18.07 4.55
C GLU A 196 0.80 -18.36 3.87
N THR A 197 0.78 -18.60 2.57
CA THR A 197 1.98 -19.01 1.82
C THR A 197 2.74 -17.84 1.20
N GLY A 198 2.05 -16.73 0.96
CA GLY A 198 2.58 -15.57 0.25
C GLY A 198 2.62 -15.77 -1.27
N GLN A 199 2.07 -16.85 -1.81
CA GLN A 199 2.03 -17.07 -3.25
C GLN A 199 1.04 -16.12 -3.92
N ALA A 200 1.42 -15.62 -5.10
CA ALA A 200 0.51 -14.85 -5.93
C ALA A 200 -0.59 -15.77 -6.48
N ASN A 201 -1.81 -15.27 -6.53
CA ASN A 201 -2.94 -15.99 -7.12
C ASN A 201 -2.78 -16.09 -8.65
N ASN A 202 -3.45 -17.07 -9.27
CA ASN A 202 -3.29 -17.36 -10.70
C ASN A 202 -3.65 -16.19 -11.64
N THR A 203 -4.45 -15.23 -11.17
CA THR A 203 -4.86 -14.03 -11.92
C THR A 203 -3.91 -12.85 -11.72
N ALA A 204 -3.02 -12.90 -10.71
CA ALA A 204 -2.22 -11.75 -10.30
C ALA A 204 -1.25 -11.28 -11.39
N GLU A 205 -0.66 -12.20 -12.17
CA GLU A 205 0.21 -11.82 -13.29
C GLU A 205 -0.55 -11.08 -14.38
N SER A 206 -1.72 -11.57 -14.78
CA SER A 206 -2.52 -10.91 -15.81
C SER A 206 -2.98 -9.51 -15.39
N LEU A 207 -3.40 -9.37 -14.13
CA LEU A 207 -3.76 -8.07 -13.54
C LEU A 207 -2.56 -7.12 -13.45
N LEU A 208 -1.37 -7.63 -13.10
CA LEU A 208 -0.15 -6.83 -13.04
C LEU A 208 0.28 -6.34 -14.42
N ARG A 209 0.19 -7.20 -15.45
CA ARG A 209 0.50 -6.85 -16.83
C ARG A 209 -0.49 -5.82 -17.38
N GLU A 210 -1.78 -5.94 -17.08
CA GLU A 210 -2.76 -4.89 -17.38
C GLU A 210 -2.38 -3.58 -16.69
N ALA A 211 -2.10 -3.62 -15.39
CA ALA A 211 -1.82 -2.43 -14.61
C ALA A 211 -0.53 -1.71 -15.03
N LEU A 212 0.51 -2.44 -15.45
CA LEU A 212 1.80 -1.84 -15.83
C LEU A 212 1.92 -1.56 -17.33
N PHE A 213 1.31 -2.38 -18.18
CA PHE A 213 1.55 -2.41 -19.63
C PHE A 213 0.28 -2.26 -20.49
N GLU A 214 -0.89 -2.04 -19.89
CA GLU A 214 -2.19 -2.01 -20.60
C GLU A 214 -2.44 -3.28 -21.44
N GLU A 215 -1.85 -4.41 -21.04
CA GLU A 215 -2.14 -5.69 -21.67
C GLU A 215 -3.60 -6.09 -21.38
N PRO A 216 -4.39 -6.50 -22.39
CA PRO A 216 -5.77 -6.91 -22.16
C PRO A 216 -5.88 -8.10 -21.21
N THR A 217 -6.79 -8.03 -20.24
CA THR A 217 -7.08 -9.13 -19.30
C THR A 217 -8.59 -9.40 -19.21
N ASN A 218 -8.93 -10.65 -18.88
CA ASN A 218 -10.30 -11.06 -18.52
C ASN A 218 -10.47 -11.25 -17.00
N ASP A 219 -9.42 -11.01 -16.22
CA ASP A 219 -9.38 -11.32 -14.79
C ASP A 219 -9.77 -10.13 -13.89
N LEU A 220 -10.19 -9.00 -14.48
CA LEU A 220 -10.70 -7.84 -13.72
C LEU A 220 -11.90 -8.26 -12.88
N HIS A 221 -11.84 -7.99 -11.57
CA HIS A 221 -12.92 -8.30 -10.65
C HIS A 221 -14.20 -7.53 -10.99
N SER A 222 -15.26 -8.25 -11.35
CA SER A 222 -16.52 -7.69 -11.85
C SER A 222 -17.50 -7.20 -10.77
N ASN A 223 -17.18 -7.39 -9.48
CA ASN A 223 -18.13 -7.18 -8.37
C ASN A 223 -17.81 -5.99 -7.44
N GLY A 224 -16.82 -5.16 -7.78
CA GLY A 224 -16.54 -3.92 -7.05
C GLY A 224 -17.55 -2.81 -7.33
N ALA A 225 -17.85 -1.97 -6.34
CA ALA A 225 -18.61 -0.74 -6.60
C ALA A 225 -17.78 0.20 -7.50
N VAL A 226 -18.42 0.89 -8.45
CA VAL A 226 -17.75 1.85 -9.34
C VAL A 226 -16.97 2.87 -8.50
N GLY A 227 -15.66 2.99 -8.74
CA GLY A 227 -14.75 3.87 -7.99
C GLY A 227 -14.09 3.22 -6.78
N GLN A 228 -14.31 1.93 -6.53
CA GLN A 228 -13.54 1.12 -5.59
C GLN A 228 -12.64 0.18 -6.40
N PHE A 229 -11.34 0.45 -6.34
CA PHE A 229 -10.30 -0.27 -7.07
C PHE A 229 -9.65 -1.35 -6.20
#